data_AF-A0A4Q5P7M6-F1
#
_entry.id   AF-A0A4Q5P7M6-F1
#
_cell.length_a   1.000
_cell.length_b   1.000
_cell.length_c   1.000
_cell.angle_alpha   90.00
_cell.angle_beta   90.00
_cell.angle_gamma   90.00
#
_symmetry.space_group_name_H-M   'P 1'
#
loop_
_entity.id
_entity.type
_entity.pdbx_description
1 polymer ?
#
loop_
_entity_poly.entity_id
_entity_poly.type
_entity_poly.pdbx_seq_one_letter_code
_entity_poly.pdbx_strand_id
1 'polypeptide(L)'
;MIKERRGNLDNRNDLLSMMIQAQDEDDQKGMSDKQIMDETLTLFMAGHETTANLLAWTFYLISQNPKVEKKIVEEINQVIGDKAPTYQDLPKFVYLKKVLTESMRVYPPAWILGRKSIEPHIINNYQIPAETVIIISQYIIQRDKRFYKNPLKFMPERWDEDKKADIPR
;
A
#
# COMPACT_ATOMS: atom_id res chain seq x y z
N MET A 1 8.85 23.00 16.65
CA MET A 1 8.19 21.69 16.41
C MET A 1 8.86 20.51 17.12
N ILE A 2 10.02 19.97 16.71
CA ILE A 2 10.61 18.78 17.39
C ILE A 2 11.06 19.10 18.83
N LYS A 3 11.85 20.17 19.03
CA LYS A 3 12.28 20.62 20.37
C LYS A 3 11.10 20.92 21.30
N GLU A 4 10.08 21.56 20.75
CA GLU A 4 8.82 21.85 21.44
C GLU A 4 8.07 20.56 21.81
N ARG A 5 8.04 19.57 20.91
CA ARG A 5 7.41 18.28 21.15
C ARG A 5 8.12 17.48 22.24
N ARG A 6 9.46 17.50 22.29
CA ARG A 6 10.24 16.86 23.38
C ARG A 6 9.91 17.44 24.76
N GLY A 7 9.55 18.73 24.83
CA GLY A 7 9.14 19.37 26.07
C GLY A 7 7.70 19.07 26.52
N ASN A 8 6.89 18.40 25.69
CA ASN A 8 5.48 18.13 25.95
C ASN A 8 5.03 16.81 25.29
N LEU A 9 5.63 15.69 25.73
CA LEU A 9 5.36 14.37 25.18
C LEU A 9 4.03 13.75 25.68
N ASP A 10 3.54 14.18 26.84
CA ASP A 10 2.42 13.53 27.55
C ASP A 10 1.04 13.73 26.90
N ASN A 11 0.93 14.60 25.89
CA ASN A 11 -0.36 15.03 25.35
C ASN A 11 -0.70 14.49 23.95
N ARG A 12 0.17 13.71 23.28
CA ARG A 12 -0.12 13.20 21.93
C ARG A 12 0.47 11.83 21.62
N ASN A 13 -0.40 10.92 21.17
CA ASN A 13 -0.06 9.61 20.60
C ASN A 13 -0.06 9.67 19.07
N ASP A 14 0.80 10.52 18.48
CA ASP A 14 1.02 10.54 17.03
C ASP A 14 2.39 9.94 16.68
N LEU A 15 2.61 9.68 15.38
CA LEU A 15 3.81 9.02 14.89
C LEU A 15 5.10 9.79 15.23
N LEU A 16 5.03 11.13 15.31
CA LEU A 16 6.18 11.95 15.72
C LEU A 16 6.52 11.73 17.20
N SER A 17 5.52 11.68 18.07
CA SER A 17 5.74 11.31 19.48
C SER A 17 6.34 9.91 19.61
N MET A 18 5.87 8.95 18.79
CA MET A 18 6.41 7.58 18.78
C MET A 18 7.88 7.56 18.33
N MET A 19 8.26 8.29 17.27
CA MET A 19 9.65 8.38 16.81
C MET A 19 10.58 9.06 17.83
N ILE A 20 10.08 10.04 18.59
CA ILE A 20 10.86 10.69 19.66
C ILE A 20 11.11 9.73 20.83
N GLN A 21 10.15 8.86 21.14
CA GLN A 21 10.23 7.89 22.23
C GLN A 21 10.93 6.59 21.85
N ALA A 22 11.01 6.28 20.55
CA ALA A 22 11.68 5.09 20.04
C ALA A 22 13.17 5.07 20.42
N GLN A 23 13.65 3.90 20.81
CA GLN A 23 15.04 3.60 21.11
C GLN A 23 15.50 2.41 20.27
N ASP A 24 16.74 2.46 19.81
CA ASP A 24 17.38 1.35 19.09
C ASP A 24 17.59 0.16 20.04
N GLU A 25 17.32 -1.06 19.58
CA GLU A 25 17.44 -2.26 20.41
C GLU A 25 18.90 -2.57 20.77
N ASP A 26 19.85 -2.26 19.88
CA ASP A 26 21.25 -2.63 20.03
C ASP A 26 21.99 -1.71 21.01
N ASP A 27 21.71 -0.40 20.97
CA ASP A 27 22.45 0.60 21.75
C ASP A 27 21.58 1.49 22.67
N GLN A 28 20.26 1.25 22.68
CA GLN A 28 19.27 1.97 23.50
C GLN A 28 19.25 3.48 23.25
N LYS A 29 19.81 3.96 22.13
CA LYS A 29 19.78 5.39 21.79
C LYS A 29 18.52 5.74 21.02
N GLY A 30 17.98 6.91 21.33
CA GLY A 30 16.91 7.51 20.55
C GLY A 30 17.42 8.21 19.30
N MET A 31 16.52 8.46 18.35
CA MET A 31 16.83 9.22 17.15
C MET A 31 17.23 10.67 17.48
N SER A 32 18.23 11.19 16.76
CA SER A 32 18.54 12.61 16.73
C SER A 32 17.41 13.42 16.10
N ASP A 33 17.33 14.72 16.41
CA ASP A 33 16.33 15.61 15.80
C ASP A 33 16.42 15.63 14.26
N LYS A 34 17.62 15.43 13.69
CA LYS A 34 17.81 15.32 12.25
C LYS A 34 17.20 14.03 11.70
N GLN A 35 17.48 12.88 12.32
CA GLN A 35 16.89 11.60 11.92
C GLN A 35 15.36 11.64 12.00
N ILE A 36 14.81 12.20 13.07
CA ILE A 36 13.34 12.35 13.22
C ILE A 36 12.76 13.19 12.07
N MET A 37 13.44 14.27 11.68
CA MET A 37 13.02 15.10 10.56
C MET A 37 13.06 14.33 9.24
N ASP A 38 14.19 13.65 8.97
CA ASP A 38 14.40 12.88 7.74
C ASP A 38 13.36 11.74 7.60
N GLU A 39 13.05 11.03 8.69
CA GLU A 39 12.01 9.99 8.71
C GLU A 39 10.60 10.57 8.56
N THR A 40 10.31 11.70 9.21
CA THR A 40 9.02 12.40 9.07
C THR A 40 8.77 12.81 7.62
N LEU A 41 9.78 13.36 6.95
CA LEU A 41 9.70 13.73 5.53
C LEU A 41 9.50 12.50 4.65
N THR A 42 10.23 11.42 4.92
CA THR A 42 10.10 10.15 4.19
C THR A 42 8.68 9.59 4.30
N LEU A 43 8.13 9.52 5.51
CA LEU A 43 6.77 9.05 5.77
C LEU A 43 5.72 9.91 5.06
N PHE A 44 5.88 11.24 5.09
CA PHE A 44 4.97 12.15 4.41
C PHE A 44 4.97 11.93 2.90
N MET A 45 6.15 11.91 2.26
CA MET A 45 6.24 11.70 0.81
C MET A 45 5.74 10.32 0.40
N ALA A 46 6.21 9.26 1.07
CA ALA A 46 5.87 7.89 0.74
C ALA A 46 4.38 7.58 0.93
N GLY A 47 3.75 8.13 1.99
CA GLY A 47 2.35 7.90 2.33
C GLY A 47 1.35 8.81 1.60
N HIS A 48 1.75 10.03 1.25
CA HIS A 48 0.83 11.01 0.67
C HIS A 48 0.51 10.72 -0.80
N GLU A 49 1.53 10.74 -1.67
CA GLU A 49 1.30 10.63 -3.13
C GLU A 49 0.77 9.26 -3.53
N THR A 50 1.27 8.18 -2.90
CA THR A 50 0.84 6.81 -3.22
C THR A 50 -0.62 6.58 -2.85
N THR A 51 -1.04 7.02 -1.67
CA THR A 51 -2.43 6.89 -1.19
C THR A 51 -3.37 7.78 -1.99
N ALA A 52 -2.97 9.02 -2.29
CA ALA A 52 -3.77 9.93 -3.12
C ALA A 52 -4.02 9.35 -4.52
N ASN A 53 -2.97 8.82 -5.17
CA ASN A 53 -3.09 8.18 -6.48
C ASN A 53 -3.94 6.90 -6.43
N LEU A 54 -3.81 6.07 -5.38
CA LEU A 54 -4.67 4.90 -5.19
C LEU A 54 -6.15 5.31 -5.13
N LEU A 55 -6.47 6.32 -4.32
CA LEU A 55 -7.85 6.80 -4.16
C LEU A 55 -8.38 7.38 -5.46
N ALA A 56 -7.59 8.20 -6.16
CA ALA A 56 -7.98 8.78 -7.45
C ALA A 56 -8.33 7.69 -8.48
N TRP A 57 -7.47 6.68 -8.65
CA TRP A 57 -7.74 5.55 -9.54
C TRP A 57 -8.91 4.70 -9.07
N THR A 58 -9.08 4.51 -7.76
CA THR A 58 -10.21 3.77 -7.21
C THR A 58 -11.53 4.47 -7.52
N PHE A 59 -11.63 5.78 -7.30
CA PHE A 59 -12.83 6.54 -7.66
C PHE A 59 -13.09 6.52 -9.17
N TYR A 60 -12.05 6.66 -9.99
CA TYR A 60 -12.18 6.50 -11.44
C TYR A 60 -12.76 5.12 -11.79
N LEU A 61 -12.17 4.04 -11.28
CA LEU A 61 -12.62 2.67 -11.55
C LEU A 61 -14.06 2.41 -11.08
N ILE A 62 -14.45 2.94 -9.90
CA ILE A 62 -15.82 2.86 -9.39
C ILE A 62 -16.78 3.58 -10.35
N SER A 63 -16.43 4.79 -10.81
CA SER A 63 -17.27 5.57 -11.75
C SER A 63 -17.54 4.85 -13.07
N GLN A 64 -16.62 3.98 -13.51
CA GLN A 64 -16.75 3.17 -14.72
C GLN A 64 -17.50 1.85 -14.48
N ASN A 65 -17.84 1.50 -13.24
CA ASN A 65 -18.42 0.22 -12.85
C ASN A 65 -19.59 0.37 -11.86
N PRO A 66 -20.78 0.78 -12.32
CA PRO A 66 -21.94 1.03 -11.43
C PRO A 66 -22.38 -0.17 -10.57
N LYS A 67 -22.14 -1.39 -11.05
CA LYS A 67 -22.39 -2.62 -10.27
C LYS A 67 -21.46 -2.75 -9.06
N VAL A 68 -20.21 -2.29 -9.19
CA VAL A 68 -19.23 -2.28 -8.09
C VAL A 68 -19.63 -1.20 -7.09
N GLU A 69 -19.98 0.00 -7.56
CA GLU A 69 -20.49 1.09 -6.72
C GLU A 69 -21.68 0.64 -5.87
N LYS A 70 -22.69 0.03 -6.50
CA LYS A 70 -23.88 -0.47 -5.80
C LYS A 70 -23.52 -1.42 -4.65
N LYS A 71 -22.61 -2.37 -4.88
CA LYS A 71 -22.15 -3.31 -3.84
C LYS A 71 -21.38 -2.63 -2.71
N ILE A 72 -20.57 -1.59 -3.01
CA ILE A 72 -19.88 -0.81 -1.98
C ILE A 72 -20.90 -0.07 -1.10
N VAL A 73 -21.89 0.58 -1.71
CA VAL A 73 -22.94 1.30 -0.98
C VAL A 73 -23.78 0.35 -0.12
N GLU A 74 -24.13 -0.82 -0.64
CA GLU A 74 -24.80 -1.88 0.12
C GLU A 74 -23.97 -2.33 1.33
N GLU A 75 -22.67 -2.57 1.15
CA GLU A 75 -21.77 -2.92 2.26
C GLU A 75 -21.65 -1.80 3.30
N ILE A 76 -21.51 -0.54 2.87
CA ILE A 76 -21.45 0.61 3.78
C ILE A 76 -22.72 0.69 4.63
N ASN A 77 -23.89 0.61 4.00
CA ASN A 77 -25.17 0.65 4.70
C ASN A 77 -25.33 -0.54 5.68
N GLN A 78 -24.84 -1.73 5.31
CA GLN A 78 -24.88 -2.90 6.18
C GLN A 78 -23.94 -2.78 7.39
N VAL A 79 -22.74 -2.24 7.20
CA VAL A 79 -21.71 -2.21 8.26
C VAL A 79 -21.95 -1.07 9.25
N ILE A 80 -22.26 0.14 8.76
CA ILE A 80 -22.34 1.36 9.59
C ILE A 80 -23.70 2.08 9.52
N GLY A 81 -24.52 1.82 8.51
CA GLY A 81 -25.74 2.59 8.26
C GLY A 81 -25.41 4.08 8.12
N ASP A 82 -26.08 4.93 8.92
CA ASP A 82 -25.86 6.39 8.92
C ASP A 82 -24.75 6.86 9.89
N LYS A 83 -24.05 5.95 10.57
CA LYS A 83 -23.01 6.30 11.55
C LYS A 83 -21.68 6.54 10.86
N ALA A 84 -20.82 7.37 11.47
CA ALA A 84 -19.43 7.48 11.04
C ALA A 84 -18.66 6.18 11.32
N PRO A 85 -17.78 5.72 10.42
CA PRO A 85 -17.02 4.49 10.62
C PRO A 85 -15.98 4.63 11.74
N THR A 86 -15.76 3.54 12.47
CA THR A 86 -14.70 3.44 13.48
C THR A 86 -13.60 2.48 13.03
N TYR A 87 -12.46 2.49 13.73
CA TYR A 87 -11.37 1.53 13.48
C TYR A 87 -11.84 0.07 13.59
N GLN A 88 -12.77 -0.22 14.50
CA GLN A 88 -13.31 -1.57 14.72
C GLN A 88 -14.17 -2.07 13.55
N ASP A 89 -14.63 -1.15 12.68
CA ASP A 89 -15.44 -1.51 11.51
C ASP A 89 -14.60 -1.89 10.29
N LEU A 90 -13.32 -1.47 10.24
CA LEU A 90 -12.44 -1.72 9.10
C LEU A 90 -12.39 -3.20 8.65
N PRO A 91 -12.32 -4.20 9.55
CA PRO A 91 -12.32 -5.61 9.14
C PRO A 91 -13.62 -6.07 8.47
N LYS A 92 -14.74 -5.37 8.69
CA LYS A 92 -16.06 -5.72 8.17
C LYS A 92 -16.27 -5.27 6.72
N PHE A 93 -15.48 -4.31 6.23
CA PHE A 93 -15.53 -3.80 4.85
C PHE A 93 -14.79 -4.73 3.87
N VAL A 94 -15.30 -5.95 3.73
CA VAL A 94 -14.66 -7.03 2.97
C VAL A 94 -14.61 -6.72 1.47
N TYR A 95 -15.72 -6.26 0.89
CA TYR A 95 -15.83 -5.96 -0.53
C TYR A 95 -15.06 -4.69 -0.89
N LEU A 96 -15.15 -3.63 -0.09
CA LEU A 96 -14.35 -2.42 -0.27
C LEU A 96 -12.84 -2.73 -0.26
N LYS A 97 -12.39 -3.65 0.62
CA LYS A 97 -10.99 -4.13 0.60
C LYS A 97 -10.63 -4.82 -0.72
N LYS A 98 -11.53 -5.63 -1.30
CA LYS A 98 -11.32 -6.25 -2.62
C LYS A 98 -11.26 -5.20 -3.74
N VAL A 99 -12.10 -4.16 -3.67
CA VAL A 99 -12.09 -3.03 -4.60
C VAL A 99 -10.76 -2.31 -4.56
N LEU A 100 -10.27 -1.92 -3.38
CA LEU A 100 -8.96 -1.28 -3.22
C LEU A 100 -7.81 -2.19 -3.71
N THR A 101 -7.89 -3.49 -3.43
CA THR A 101 -6.88 -4.46 -3.88
C THR A 101 -6.86 -4.58 -5.41
N GLU A 102 -8.03 -4.66 -6.06
CA GLU A 102 -8.11 -4.70 -7.51
C GLU A 102 -7.71 -3.37 -8.15
N SER A 103 -7.99 -2.23 -7.50
CA SER A 103 -7.53 -0.92 -7.95
C SER A 103 -6.00 -0.86 -7.96
N MET A 104 -5.34 -1.33 -6.90
CA MET A 104 -3.87 -1.42 -6.86
C MET A 104 -3.31 -2.36 -7.92
N ARG A 105 -4.01 -3.45 -8.27
CA ARG A 105 -3.58 -4.35 -9.35
C ARG A 105 -3.67 -3.69 -10.71
N VAL A 106 -4.76 -2.97 -10.98
CA VAL A 106 -4.96 -2.30 -12.27
C VAL A 106 -4.06 -1.05 -12.33
N TYR A 107 -4.06 -0.19 -11.33
CA TYR A 107 -3.27 1.03 -11.31
C TYR A 107 -2.41 1.10 -10.04
N PRO A 108 -1.28 0.36 -9.98
CA PRO A 108 -0.40 0.39 -8.84
C PRO A 108 0.24 1.78 -8.72
N PRO A 109 0.10 2.48 -7.57
CA PRO A 109 0.75 3.78 -7.38
C PRO A 109 2.28 3.68 -7.51
N ALA A 110 2.88 2.60 -6.99
CA ALA A 110 4.29 2.27 -7.13
C ALA A 110 4.49 1.21 -8.24
N TRP A 111 4.37 1.60 -9.51
CA TRP A 111 4.31 0.67 -10.64
C TRP A 111 5.65 -0.01 -11.03
N ILE A 112 6.77 0.43 -10.46
CA ILE A 112 8.13 -0.02 -10.77
C ILE A 112 8.96 -0.18 -9.50
N LEU A 113 9.76 -1.25 -9.44
CA LEU A 113 10.76 -1.47 -8.40
C LEU A 113 12.14 -1.68 -9.05
N GLY A 114 13.14 -0.99 -8.51
CA GLY A 114 14.54 -1.16 -8.91
C GLY A 114 15.30 -2.06 -7.94
N ARG A 115 16.21 -2.89 -8.47
CA ARG A 115 17.26 -3.57 -7.73
C ARG A 115 18.58 -3.39 -8.45
N LYS A 116 19.69 -3.45 -7.73
CA LYS A 116 21.03 -3.47 -8.32
C LYS A 116 21.73 -4.75 -7.89
N SER A 117 22.27 -5.48 -8.85
CA SER A 117 23.06 -6.69 -8.58
C SER A 117 24.36 -6.25 -7.89
N ILE A 118 24.64 -6.74 -6.69
CA ILE A 118 25.91 -6.43 -5.99
C ILE A 118 27.04 -7.36 -6.43
N GLU A 119 26.69 -8.54 -6.92
CA GLU A 119 27.59 -9.54 -7.48
C GLU A 119 26.92 -10.20 -8.70
N PRO A 120 27.65 -11.01 -9.49
CA PRO A 120 27.05 -11.75 -10.60
C PRO A 120 26.03 -12.77 -10.09
N HIS A 121 24.85 -12.79 -10.70
CA HIS A 121 23.79 -13.76 -10.40
C HIS A 121 23.29 -14.44 -11.67
N ILE A 122 22.66 -15.61 -11.51
CA ILE A 122 21.94 -16.29 -12.59
C ILE A 122 20.46 -16.33 -12.20
N ILE A 123 19.60 -15.72 -13.02
CA ILE A 123 18.14 -15.78 -12.87
C ILE A 123 17.59 -16.60 -14.03
N ASN A 124 17.09 -17.80 -13.74
CA ASN A 124 16.75 -18.80 -14.77
C ASN A 124 17.96 -19.04 -15.70
N ASN A 125 17.83 -18.69 -16.98
CA ASN A 125 18.90 -18.87 -17.98
C ASN A 125 19.64 -17.55 -18.28
N TYR A 126 19.37 -16.48 -17.51
CA TYR A 126 19.99 -15.17 -17.72
C TYR A 126 21.14 -14.96 -16.74
N GLN A 127 22.32 -14.66 -17.27
CA GLN A 127 23.45 -14.17 -16.48
C GLN A 127 23.29 -12.68 -16.25
N ILE A 128 23.28 -12.28 -14.99
CA ILE A 128 23.16 -10.89 -14.54
C ILE A 128 24.52 -10.50 -13.96
N PRO A 129 25.31 -9.66 -14.66
CA PRO A 129 26.57 -9.16 -14.13
C PRO A 129 26.37 -8.32 -12.86
N ALA A 130 27.42 -8.21 -12.06
CA ALA A 130 27.47 -7.22 -10.98
C ALA A 130 27.18 -5.82 -11.51
N GLU A 131 26.66 -4.96 -10.64
CA GLU A 131 26.26 -3.58 -10.89
C GLU A 131 25.07 -3.39 -11.87
N THR A 132 24.50 -4.48 -12.39
CA THR A 132 23.31 -4.43 -13.27
C THR A 132 22.09 -3.92 -12.53
N VAL A 133 21.41 -2.91 -13.10
CA VAL A 133 20.11 -2.45 -12.61
C VAL A 133 18.99 -3.32 -13.19
N ILE A 134 18.25 -3.97 -12.31
CA ILE A 134 17.08 -4.79 -12.61
C ILE A 134 15.84 -3.97 -12.34
N ILE A 135 14.96 -3.88 -13.34
CA ILE A 135 13.68 -3.19 -13.24
C ILE A 135 12.54 -4.19 -13.23
N ILE A 136 11.70 -4.13 -12.20
CA ILE A 136 10.55 -5.00 -12.02
C ILE A 136 9.29 -4.15 -12.15
N SER A 137 8.55 -4.32 -13.25
CA SER A 137 7.30 -3.60 -13.48
C SER A 137 6.13 -4.35 -12.87
N GLN A 138 5.63 -3.85 -11.74
CA GLN A 138 4.41 -4.36 -11.12
C GLN A 138 3.21 -4.24 -12.07
N TYR A 139 3.12 -3.11 -12.78
CA TYR A 139 2.05 -2.85 -13.76
C TYR A 139 1.93 -3.95 -14.83
N ILE A 140 3.07 -4.40 -15.37
CA ILE A 140 3.12 -5.46 -16.39
C ILE A 140 2.84 -6.83 -15.76
N ILE A 141 3.51 -7.17 -14.66
CA ILE A 141 3.38 -8.48 -13.99
C ILE A 141 1.92 -8.69 -13.55
N GLN A 142 1.28 -7.67 -13.00
CA GLN A 142 -0.11 -7.72 -12.55
C GLN A 142 -1.14 -7.77 -13.69
N ARG A 143 -0.69 -7.74 -14.96
CA ARG A 143 -1.49 -7.91 -16.18
C ARG A 143 -1.16 -9.18 -16.95
N ASP A 144 -0.27 -10.00 -16.43
CA ASP A 144 0.16 -11.20 -17.11
C ASP A 144 -0.99 -12.24 -17.14
N LYS A 145 -1.38 -12.65 -18.35
CA LYS A 145 -2.47 -13.63 -18.57
C LYS A 145 -2.13 -15.01 -18.01
N ARG A 146 -0.85 -15.31 -17.76
CA ARG A 146 -0.41 -16.54 -17.08
C ARG A 146 -0.94 -16.64 -15.66
N PHE A 147 -1.14 -15.49 -15.00
CA PHE A 147 -1.54 -15.41 -13.59
C PHE A 147 -2.90 -14.73 -13.39
N TYR A 148 -3.34 -13.90 -14.33
CA TYR A 148 -4.56 -13.11 -14.21
C TYR A 148 -5.50 -13.35 -15.40
N LYS A 149 -6.58 -14.11 -15.17
CA LYS A 149 -7.68 -14.24 -16.14
C LYS A 149 -8.34 -12.87 -16.37
N ASN A 150 -8.57 -12.51 -17.63
CA ASN A 150 -9.08 -11.18 -18.03
C ASN A 150 -8.31 -10.03 -17.34
N PRO A 151 -7.00 -9.90 -17.55
CA PRO A 151 -6.13 -9.05 -16.72
C PRO A 151 -6.43 -7.55 -16.86
N LEU A 152 -7.05 -7.14 -17.97
CA LEU A 152 -7.39 -5.74 -18.23
C LEU A 152 -8.77 -5.36 -17.66
N LYS A 153 -9.56 -6.31 -17.16
CA LYS A 153 -10.85 -6.02 -16.53
C LYS A 153 -10.66 -5.70 -15.06
N PHE A 154 -11.32 -4.63 -14.60
CA PHE A 154 -11.50 -4.35 -13.18
C PHE A 154 -12.57 -5.28 -12.63
N MET A 155 -12.16 -6.24 -11.80
CA MET A 155 -13.02 -7.29 -11.27
C MET A 155 -12.66 -7.57 -9.80
N PRO A 156 -13.26 -6.85 -8.82
CA PRO A 156 -13.00 -7.06 -7.40
C PRO A 156 -13.23 -8.51 -6.93
N GLU A 157 -14.16 -9.23 -7.57
CA GLU A 157 -14.46 -10.65 -7.33
C GLU A 157 -13.27 -11.57 -7.61
N ARG A 158 -12.20 -11.08 -8.25
CA ARG A 158 -10.92 -11.79 -8.37
C ARG A 158 -10.35 -12.18 -7.01
N TRP A 159 -10.67 -11.41 -5.97
CA TRP A 159 -10.18 -11.58 -4.61
C TRP A 159 -11.20 -12.29 -3.71
N ASP A 160 -12.13 -13.05 -4.28
CA ASP A 160 -12.93 -14.02 -3.53
C ASP A 160 -12.05 -15.21 -3.10
N GLU A 161 -12.33 -15.82 -1.94
CA GLU A 161 -11.45 -16.85 -1.36
C GLU A 161 -11.26 -18.07 -2.26
N ASP A 162 -12.31 -18.48 -2.95
CA ASP A 162 -12.34 -19.57 -3.93
C ASP A 162 -11.52 -19.28 -5.20
N LYS A 163 -11.22 -18.01 -5.50
CA LYS A 163 -10.51 -17.60 -6.72
C LYS A 163 -9.08 -17.11 -6.47
N LYS A 164 -8.70 -16.87 -5.20
CA LYS A 164 -7.34 -16.47 -4.83
C LYS A 164 -6.30 -17.57 -5.02
N ALA A 165 -6.71 -18.85 -5.01
CA ALA A 165 -5.80 -19.98 -5.14
C ALA A 165 -5.01 -19.98 -6.47
N ASP A 166 -5.54 -19.31 -7.50
CA ASP A 166 -4.94 -19.27 -8.84
C ASP A 166 -3.90 -18.15 -9.03
N ILE A 167 -3.74 -17.24 -8.07
CA ILE A 167 -2.83 -16.09 -8.16
C ILE A 167 -1.57 -16.39 -7.33
N PRO A 168 -0.36 -16.33 -7.93
CA PRO A 168 0.89 -16.54 -7.19
C PRO A 168 1.01 -15.57 -6.00
N ARG A 169 1.52 -16.08 -4.88
CA ARG A 169 1.81 -15.31 -3.66
C ARG A 169 3.28 -14.93 -3.58
#